data_AF-A0A7C3GWM0-F1
#
_entry.id   AF-A0A7C3GWM0-F1
#
_cell.length_a   1.000
_cell.length_b   1.000
_cell.length_c   1.000
_cell.angle_alpha   90.00
_cell.angle_beta   90.00
_cell.angle_gamma   90.00
#
_symmetry.space_group_name_H-M   'P 1'
#
loop_
_entity.id
_entity.type
_entity.pdbx_description
1 polymer ?
#
loop_
_entity_poly.entity_id
_entity_poly.type
_entity_poly.pdbx_seq_one_letter_code
_entity_poly.pdbx_strand_id
1 'polypeptide(L)'
;MATCNQCGKPAVQEYNGNPLCVECFTKVASVFQKQEEIRQRELIILMQQEQAIEADMYSSIGLNPPPQKYDFTHLRPPSNYTLHNIKVSDSVVGLVNTGNVETIDVAMTNIQHAGNTEVADALKLITEGVLQNSELTSELKNEILQNLSFVSQQISAEPENRNQGVLKSVLSGIRDSVSTVSSLVDLWVKVEPLFRGVLGL
;
A
#
# COMPACT_ATOMS: atom_id res chain seq x y z
N MET A 1 20.83 23.95 11.34
CA MET A 1 19.88 22.84 11.14
C MET A 1 20.18 21.77 12.17
N ALA A 2 19.18 21.27 12.89
CA ALA A 2 19.38 20.17 13.83
C ALA A 2 19.76 18.89 13.06
N THR A 3 20.70 18.11 13.60
CA THR A 3 21.13 16.83 13.03
C THR A 3 20.44 15.69 13.75
N CYS A 4 20.19 14.60 13.03
CA CYS A 4 19.59 13.39 13.58
C CYS A 4 20.53 12.77 14.60
N ASN A 5 20.05 12.55 15.82
CA ASN A 5 20.84 12.00 16.92
C ASN A 5 21.28 10.54 16.67
N GLN A 6 20.65 9.84 15.71
CA GLN A 6 20.93 8.42 15.42
C GLN A 6 21.86 8.20 14.23
N CYS A 7 21.85 9.09 13.23
CA CYS A 7 22.61 8.86 11.98
C CYS A 7 23.27 10.11 11.39
N GLY A 8 23.17 11.27 12.05
CA GLY A 8 23.82 12.52 11.61
C GLY A 8 23.20 13.20 10.38
N LYS A 9 22.23 12.58 9.70
CA LYS A 9 21.44 13.20 8.61
C LYS A 9 20.65 14.41 9.10
N PRO A 10 20.24 15.36 8.23
CA PRO A 10 19.41 16.49 8.66
C PRO A 10 18.12 16.01 9.33
N ALA A 11 17.84 16.55 10.52
CA ALA A 11 16.63 16.21 11.26
C ALA A 11 15.45 17.03 10.74
N VAL A 12 14.29 16.36 10.66
CA VAL A 12 13.04 16.94 10.16
C VAL A 12 11.95 16.90 11.23
N GLN A 13 12.07 15.97 12.19
CA GLN A 13 11.09 15.76 13.24
C GLN A 13 11.76 15.45 14.57
N GLU A 14 11.10 15.80 15.67
CA GLU A 14 11.57 15.53 17.03
C GLU A 14 10.72 14.44 17.67
N TYR A 15 11.37 13.52 18.38
CA TYR A 15 10.71 12.43 19.10
C TYR A 15 11.32 12.29 20.50
N ASN A 16 10.52 12.50 21.55
CA ASN A 16 10.95 12.47 22.95
C ASN A 16 12.23 13.30 23.21
N GLY A 17 12.29 14.54 22.72
CA GLY A 17 13.47 15.40 22.91
C GLY A 17 14.63 15.10 21.96
N ASN A 18 14.51 14.11 21.06
CA ASN A 18 15.57 13.71 20.15
C ASN A 18 15.22 14.10 18.71
N PRO A 19 16.05 14.92 18.03
CA PRO A 19 15.87 15.22 16.62
C PRO A 19 16.18 13.97 15.78
N LEU A 20 15.27 13.61 14.89
CA LEU A 20 15.34 12.45 14.00
C LEU A 20 15.19 12.87 12.53
N CYS A 21 15.88 12.14 11.64
CA CYS A 21 15.63 12.19 10.21
C CYS A 21 14.43 11.30 9.85
N VAL A 22 13.90 11.45 8.64
CA VAL A 22 12.74 10.69 8.14
C VAL A 22 12.93 9.18 8.25
N GLU A 23 14.11 8.64 7.89
CA GLU A 23 14.39 7.20 7.98
C GLU A 23 14.41 6.67 9.42
N CYS A 24 14.98 7.43 10.36
CA CYS A 24 15.00 7.03 11.75
C CYS A 24 13.61 7.15 12.38
N PHE A 25 12.85 8.17 12.00
CA PHE A 25 11.48 8.36 12.46
C PHE A 25 10.53 7.29 11.95
N THR A 26 10.61 6.92 10.66
CA THR A 26 9.79 5.84 10.06
C THR A 26 10.03 4.49 10.73
N LYS A 27 11.26 4.17 11.11
CA LYS A 27 11.56 2.97 11.91
C LYS A 27 10.92 3.00 13.30
N VAL A 28 10.88 4.16 13.94
CA VAL A 28 10.21 4.32 15.24
C VAL A 28 8.69 4.20 15.08
N ALA A 29 8.12 4.83 14.06
CA ALA A 29 6.70 4.77 13.75
C ALA A 29 6.23 3.33 13.46
N SER A 30 7.02 2.53 12.72
CA SER A 30 6.66 1.13 12.43
C SER A 30 6.67 0.24 13.68
N VAL A 31 7.53 0.52 14.65
CA VAL A 31 7.49 -0.17 15.96
C VAL A 31 6.20 0.17 16.70
N PHE A 32 5.76 1.43 16.68
CA PHE A 32 4.50 1.82 17.33
C PHE A 32 3.28 1.19 16.68
N GLN A 33 3.22 1.19 15.34
CA GLN A 33 2.16 0.50 14.61
C GLN A 33 2.11 -0.99 14.98
N LYS A 34 3.26 -1.67 15.00
CA LYS A 34 3.32 -3.08 15.39
C LYS A 34 2.86 -3.34 16.82
N GLN A 35 3.13 -2.42 17.75
CA GLN A 35 2.63 -2.53 19.13
C GLN A 35 1.12 -2.37 19.21
N GLU A 36 0.55 -1.45 18.43
CA GLU A 36 -0.90 -1.27 18.34
C GLU A 36 -1.58 -2.52 17.80
N GLU A 37 -1.01 -3.12 16.75
CA GLU A 37 -1.54 -4.35 16.15
C GLU A 37 -1.51 -5.53 17.11
N ILE A 38 -0.42 -5.71 17.86
CA ILE A 38 -0.31 -6.77 18.87
C ILE A 38 -1.42 -6.58 19.92
N ARG A 39 -1.62 -5.36 20.40
CA ARG A 39 -2.67 -5.04 21.37
C ARG A 39 -4.07 -5.32 20.81
N GLN A 40 -4.33 -4.96 19.56
CA GLN A 40 -5.60 -5.24 18.91
C GLN A 40 -5.84 -6.76 18.75
N ARG A 41 -4.80 -7.53 18.41
CA ARG A 41 -4.90 -8.99 18.33
C ARG A 41 -5.20 -9.62 19.69
N GLU A 42 -4.57 -9.14 20.76
CA GLU A 42 -4.85 -9.60 22.12
C GLU A 42 -6.32 -9.37 22.50
N LEU A 43 -6.85 -8.18 22.20
CA LEU A 43 -8.27 -7.86 22.44
C LEU A 43 -9.20 -8.81 21.66
N ILE A 44 -8.92 -9.08 20.39
CA ILE A 44 -9.73 -10.00 19.58
C ILE A 44 -9.72 -11.42 20.17
N ILE A 45 -8.56 -11.90 20.64
CA ILE A 45 -8.46 -13.22 21.28
C ILE A 45 -9.31 -13.28 22.55
N LEU A 46 -9.27 -12.24 23.38
CA LEU A 46 -10.09 -12.16 24.59
C LEU A 46 -11.59 -12.15 24.27
N MET A 47 -12.02 -11.36 23.27
CA MET A 47 -13.42 -11.34 22.85
C MET A 47 -13.90 -12.69 22.30
N GLN A 48 -13.02 -13.43 21.61
CA GLN A 48 -13.33 -14.80 21.15
C GLN A 48 -13.46 -15.78 22.32
N GLN A 49 -12.65 -15.63 23.38
CA GLN A 49 -12.77 -16.45 24.59
C GLN A 49 -14.07 -16.18 25.34
N GLU A 50 -14.45 -14.91 25.51
CA GLU A 50 -15.72 -14.51 26.13
C GLU A 50 -16.93 -15.17 25.43
N GLN A 51 -16.97 -15.11 24.09
CA GLN A 51 -18.03 -15.79 23.33
C GLN A 51 -18.03 -17.31 23.49
N ALA A 52 -16.85 -17.92 23.61
CA ALA A 52 -16.74 -19.35 23.83
C ALA A 52 -17.29 -19.75 25.22
N ILE A 53 -16.98 -18.96 26.25
CA ILE A 53 -17.51 -19.14 27.61
C ILE A 53 -19.01 -18.94 27.63
N GLU A 54 -19.51 -17.91 26.96
CA GLU A 54 -20.95 -17.63 26.89
C GLU A 54 -21.69 -18.80 26.20
N ALA A 55 -21.17 -19.30 25.08
CA ALA A 55 -21.75 -20.45 24.40
C ALA A 55 -21.76 -21.72 25.27
N ASP A 56 -20.68 -21.98 26.02
CA ASP A 56 -20.60 -23.10 26.97
C ASP A 56 -21.63 -22.96 28.09
N MET A 57 -21.76 -21.76 28.67
CA MET A 57 -22.77 -21.47 29.69
C MET A 57 -24.18 -21.77 29.20
N TYR A 58 -24.57 -21.27 28.01
CA TYR A 58 -25.90 -21.54 27.44
C TYR A 58 -26.14 -23.04 27.22
N SER A 59 -25.12 -23.76 26.75
CA SER A 59 -25.19 -25.21 26.55
C SER A 59 -25.37 -25.95 27.89
N SER A 60 -24.69 -25.51 28.95
CA SER A 60 -24.73 -26.13 30.28
C SER A 60 -26.10 -26.03 30.96
N ILE A 61 -26.84 -24.96 30.69
CA ILE A 61 -28.21 -24.74 31.20
C ILE A 61 -29.31 -25.18 30.22
N GLY A 62 -28.93 -25.78 29.09
CA GLY A 62 -29.87 -26.31 28.10
C GLY A 62 -30.62 -25.26 27.29
N LEU A 63 -30.13 -24.01 27.24
CA LEU A 63 -30.70 -22.96 26.39
C LEU A 63 -30.16 -23.11 24.96
N ASN A 64 -31.04 -23.45 24.04
CA ASN A 64 -30.75 -23.60 22.61
C ASN A 64 -31.71 -22.71 21.79
N PRO A 65 -31.24 -21.96 20.78
CA PRO A 65 -29.86 -21.89 20.31
C PRO A 65 -28.95 -21.04 21.22
N PRO A 66 -27.61 -21.24 21.16
CA PRO A 66 -26.65 -20.35 21.82
C PRO A 66 -26.73 -18.93 21.22
N PRO A 67 -26.18 -17.92 21.94
CA PRO A 67 -26.17 -16.55 21.49
C PRO A 67 -25.42 -16.37 20.16
N GLN A 68 -25.74 -15.28 19.45
CA GLN A 68 -25.12 -14.97 18.17
C GLN A 68 -23.62 -14.75 18.35
N LYS A 69 -22.81 -15.48 17.57
CA LYS A 69 -21.37 -15.26 17.51
C LYS A 69 -21.10 -13.99 16.71
N TYR A 70 -20.43 -13.03 17.33
CA TYR A 70 -19.89 -11.88 16.61
C TYR A 70 -18.56 -12.27 15.97
N ASP A 71 -18.44 -12.04 14.67
CA ASP A 71 -17.20 -12.24 13.94
C ASP A 71 -16.27 -11.04 14.15
N PHE A 72 -15.12 -11.25 14.80
CA PHE A 72 -14.09 -10.22 15.00
C PHE A 72 -12.92 -10.33 14.02
N THR A 73 -12.99 -11.20 13.01
CA THR A 73 -11.89 -11.40 12.04
C THR A 73 -11.65 -10.16 11.19
N HIS A 74 -12.69 -9.36 10.93
CA HIS A 74 -12.59 -8.07 10.24
C HIS A 74 -11.78 -7.00 11.01
N LEU A 75 -11.59 -7.18 12.32
CA LEU A 75 -10.76 -6.30 13.14
C LEU A 75 -9.28 -6.72 13.15
N ARG A 76 -8.93 -7.86 12.53
CA ARG A 76 -7.53 -8.31 12.50
C ARG A 76 -6.72 -7.37 11.61
N PRO A 77 -5.67 -6.73 12.16
CA PRO A 77 -4.74 -5.99 11.32
C PRO A 77 -4.02 -6.95 10.36
N PRO A 78 -3.77 -6.54 9.11
CA PRO A 78 -3.12 -7.37 8.11
C PRO A 78 -1.78 -7.92 8.63
N SER A 79 -1.51 -9.21 8.35
CA SER A 79 -0.47 -9.93 9.09
C SER A 79 0.96 -9.63 8.65
N ASN A 80 1.15 -9.03 7.47
CA ASN A 80 2.45 -8.83 6.86
C ASN A 80 2.53 -7.42 6.26
N TYR A 81 3.23 -6.52 6.95
CA TYR A 81 3.80 -5.33 6.31
C TYR A 81 5.19 -5.70 5.82
N THR A 82 5.28 -6.17 4.58
CA THR A 82 6.57 -6.26 3.89
C THR A 82 6.90 -4.85 3.44
N LEU A 83 7.70 -4.12 4.21
CA LEU A 83 8.25 -2.83 3.76
C LEU A 83 9.16 -3.10 2.56
N HIS A 84 8.69 -2.82 1.35
CA HIS A 84 9.54 -2.82 0.19
C HIS A 84 10.43 -1.58 0.24
N ASN A 85 11.73 -1.77 0.51
CA ASN A 85 12.71 -0.70 0.39
C ASN A 85 12.86 -0.35 -1.09
N ILE A 86 12.04 0.57 -1.60
CA ILE A 86 12.30 1.25 -2.87
C ILE A 86 13.52 2.12 -2.62
N LYS A 87 14.68 1.63 -3.05
CA LYS A 87 15.95 2.31 -2.88
C LYS A 87 16.03 3.43 -3.92
N VAL A 88 15.46 4.59 -3.61
CA VAL A 88 15.64 5.81 -4.41
C VAL A 88 17.08 6.29 -4.19
N SER A 89 18.00 5.78 -5.00
CA SER A 89 19.37 6.26 -5.05
C SER A 89 19.41 7.51 -5.93
N ASP A 90 20.03 8.57 -5.42
CA ASP A 90 20.20 9.88 -6.04
C ASP A 90 18.95 10.79 -6.08
N SER A 91 18.79 11.60 -5.03
CA SER A 91 18.23 12.96 -5.05
C SER A 91 17.06 13.29 -5.99
N VAL A 92 15.96 12.54 -5.91
CA VAL A 92 14.62 12.99 -6.39
C VAL A 92 13.56 12.94 -5.27
N VAL A 93 13.99 12.84 -4.01
CA VAL A 93 13.09 12.72 -2.84
C VAL A 93 12.41 14.05 -2.48
N GLY A 94 12.85 15.18 -3.05
CA GLY A 94 12.27 16.52 -2.79
C GLY A 94 11.31 17.05 -3.86
N LEU A 95 11.16 16.35 -5.00
CA LEU A 95 10.40 16.84 -6.17
C LEU A 95 9.25 15.90 -6.58
N VAL A 96 9.25 14.66 -6.07
CA VAL A 96 8.23 13.66 -6.38
C VAL A 96 7.31 13.49 -5.17
N ASN A 97 6.00 13.49 -5.39
CA ASN A 97 5.01 13.28 -4.34
C ASN A 97 5.09 11.83 -3.84
N THR A 98 5.81 11.61 -2.74
CA THR A 98 6.07 10.27 -2.18
C THR A 98 4.80 9.55 -1.72
N GLY A 99 3.71 10.28 -1.47
CA GLY A 99 2.42 9.69 -1.08
C GLY A 99 1.81 8.81 -2.17
N ASN A 100 2.01 9.15 -3.45
CA ASN A 100 1.54 8.30 -4.56
C ASN A 100 2.30 6.97 -4.61
N VAL A 101 3.61 7.00 -4.35
CA VAL A 101 4.45 5.80 -4.32
C VAL A 101 4.07 4.89 -3.14
N GLU A 102 3.84 5.47 -1.97
CA GLU A 102 3.35 4.73 -0.80
C GLU A 102 1.98 4.09 -1.06
N THR A 103 1.07 4.83 -1.69
CA THR A 103 -0.26 4.31 -2.07
C THR A 103 -0.15 3.14 -3.04
N ILE A 104 0.74 3.25 -4.03
CA ILE A 104 1.05 2.18 -4.98
C ILE A 104 1.59 0.95 -4.23
N ASP A 105 2.51 1.13 -3.28
CA ASP A 105 3.10 0.02 -2.51
C ASP A 105 2.06 -0.76 -1.68
N VAL A 106 1.16 -0.02 -1.02
CA VAL A 106 0.04 -0.62 -0.29
C VAL A 106 -0.91 -1.36 -1.24
N ALA A 107 -1.24 -0.76 -2.38
CA ALA A 107 -2.10 -1.41 -3.37
C ALA A 107 -1.45 -2.68 -3.95
N MET A 108 -0.16 -2.65 -4.29
CA MET A 108 0.57 -3.85 -4.75
C MET A 108 0.51 -4.97 -3.72
N THR A 109 0.70 -4.64 -2.44
CA THR A 109 0.58 -5.62 -1.35
C THR A 109 -0.81 -6.26 -1.36
N ASN A 110 -1.88 -5.48 -1.47
CA ASN A 110 -3.24 -6.01 -1.53
C ASN A 110 -3.49 -6.89 -2.77
N ILE A 111 -2.99 -6.47 -3.93
CA ILE A 111 -3.10 -7.21 -5.20
C ILE A 111 -2.41 -8.58 -5.11
N GLN A 112 -1.23 -8.65 -4.49
CA GLN A 112 -0.53 -9.92 -4.24
C GLN A 112 -1.31 -10.83 -3.30
N HIS A 113 -1.87 -10.29 -2.20
CA HIS A 113 -2.70 -11.06 -1.27
C HIS A 113 -3.97 -11.60 -1.95
N ALA A 114 -4.50 -10.89 -2.95
CA ALA A 114 -5.61 -11.35 -3.79
C ALA A 114 -5.21 -12.41 -4.84
N GLY A 115 -3.93 -12.82 -4.88
CA GLY A 115 -3.42 -13.84 -5.81
C GLY A 115 -3.01 -13.32 -7.18
N ASN A 116 -3.04 -12.01 -7.42
CA ASN A 116 -2.70 -11.39 -8.70
C ASN A 116 -1.22 -10.94 -8.74
N THR A 117 -0.29 -11.85 -8.46
CA THR A 117 1.14 -11.53 -8.34
C THR A 117 1.72 -10.93 -9.63
N GLU A 118 1.33 -11.44 -10.80
CA GLU A 118 1.79 -10.91 -12.10
C GLU A 118 1.42 -9.43 -12.29
N VAL A 119 0.23 -9.03 -11.82
CA VAL A 119 -0.23 -7.63 -11.92
C VAL A 119 0.55 -6.74 -10.95
N ALA A 120 0.82 -7.22 -9.74
CA ALA A 120 1.64 -6.49 -8.78
C ALA A 120 3.08 -6.33 -9.28
N ASP A 121 3.68 -7.36 -9.86
CA ASP A 121 5.00 -7.30 -10.47
C ASP A 121 5.04 -6.34 -11.66
N ALA A 122 3.99 -6.32 -12.48
CA ALA A 122 3.85 -5.37 -13.58
C ALA A 122 3.74 -3.92 -13.09
N LEU A 123 3.00 -3.70 -11.99
CA LEU A 123 2.84 -2.38 -11.38
C LEU A 123 4.14 -1.89 -10.73
N LYS A 124 4.91 -2.81 -10.14
CA LYS A 124 6.27 -2.53 -9.65
C LYS A 124 7.20 -2.14 -10.80
N LEU A 125 7.22 -2.94 -11.87
CA LEU A 125 8.09 -2.74 -13.02
C LEU A 125 7.91 -1.35 -13.65
N ILE A 126 6.66 -0.94 -13.90
CA ILE A 126 6.39 0.37 -14.51
C ILE A 126 6.67 1.52 -13.53
N THR A 127 6.33 1.36 -12.25
CA THR A 127 6.61 2.37 -11.21
C THR A 127 8.11 2.61 -11.05
N GLU A 128 8.91 1.54 -10.96
CA GLU A 128 10.37 1.63 -10.87
C GLU A 128 10.96 2.23 -12.14
N GLY A 129 10.47 1.83 -13.32
CA GLY A 129 10.89 2.40 -14.60
C GLY A 129 10.66 3.90 -14.66
N VAL A 130 9.49 4.38 -14.22
CA VAL A 130 9.16 5.81 -14.15
C VAL A 130 10.06 6.53 -13.15
N LEU A 131 10.29 5.97 -11.96
CA LEU A 131 11.13 6.58 -10.94
C LEU A 131 12.60 6.70 -11.36
N GLN A 132 13.15 5.68 -12.03
CA GLN A 132 14.56 5.64 -12.45
C GLN A 132 14.82 6.38 -13.77
N ASN A 133 13.77 6.72 -14.53
CA ASN A 133 13.94 7.42 -15.78
C ASN A 133 14.40 8.88 -15.56
N SER A 134 15.51 9.25 -16.20
CA SER A 134 16.12 10.59 -16.14
C SER A 134 15.67 11.53 -17.27
N GLU A 135 14.96 11.02 -18.27
CA GLU A 135 14.41 11.81 -19.39
C GLU A 135 13.09 12.50 -19.00
N LEU A 136 12.36 11.95 -18.02
CA LEU A 136 11.14 12.54 -17.49
C LEU A 136 11.43 13.79 -16.62
N THR A 137 10.65 14.85 -16.83
CA THR A 137 10.59 15.96 -15.87
C THR A 137 9.90 15.53 -14.58
N SER A 138 10.13 16.27 -13.50
CA SER A 138 9.48 16.01 -12.20
C SER A 138 7.95 16.07 -12.29
N GLU A 139 7.42 17.01 -13.08
CA GLU A 139 5.98 17.20 -13.28
C GLU A 139 5.37 15.99 -13.98
N LEU A 140 5.96 15.55 -15.09
CA LEU A 140 5.46 14.40 -15.85
C LEU A 140 5.61 13.09 -15.06
N LYS A 141 6.71 12.95 -14.31
CA LYS A 141 6.91 11.82 -13.40
C LYS A 141 5.80 11.77 -12.33
N ASN A 142 5.46 12.91 -11.73
CA ASN A 142 4.37 12.99 -10.76
C ASN A 142 3.01 12.67 -11.36
N GLU A 143 2.72 13.17 -12.56
CA GLU A 143 1.47 12.89 -13.27
C GLU A 143 1.31 11.39 -13.55
N ILE A 144 2.36 10.75 -14.08
CA ILE A 144 2.35 9.30 -14.34
C ILE A 144 2.15 8.52 -13.04
N LEU A 145 2.86 8.87 -11.97
CA LEU A 145 2.72 8.20 -10.67
C LEU A 145 1.35 8.40 -10.04
N GLN A 146 0.73 9.58 -10.21
CA GLN A 146 -0.63 9.83 -9.74
C GLN A 146 -1.65 8.96 -10.49
N ASN A 147 -1.49 8.85 -11.81
CA ASN A 147 -2.35 7.99 -12.63
C ASN A 147 -2.14 6.51 -12.30
N LEU A 148 -0.90 6.06 -12.09
CA LEU A 148 -0.59 4.70 -11.64
C LEU A 148 -1.16 4.42 -10.24
N SER A 149 -1.10 5.38 -9.33
CA SER A 149 -1.70 5.29 -8.00
C SER A 149 -3.21 5.06 -8.11
N PHE A 150 -3.91 5.86 -8.91
CA PHE A 150 -5.33 5.65 -9.18
C PHE A 150 -5.62 4.26 -9.76
N VAL A 151 -4.88 3.83 -10.78
CA VAL A 151 -5.05 2.50 -11.39
C VAL A 151 -4.84 1.39 -10.35
N SER A 152 -3.80 1.49 -9.51
CA SER A 152 -3.51 0.49 -8.48
C SER A 152 -4.65 0.34 -7.45
N GLN A 153 -5.28 1.45 -7.07
CA GLN A 153 -6.45 1.45 -6.19
C GLN A 153 -7.65 0.80 -6.86
N GLN A 154 -7.89 1.08 -8.14
CA GLN A 154 -9.00 0.49 -8.90
C GLN A 154 -8.82 -1.02 -9.15
N ILE A 155 -7.59 -1.49 -9.31
CA ILE A 155 -7.30 -2.93 -9.40
C ILE A 155 -7.62 -3.62 -8.06
N SER A 156 -7.24 -2.98 -6.95
CA SER A 156 -7.50 -3.49 -5.60
C SER A 156 -8.98 -3.43 -5.20
N ALA A 157 -9.76 -2.57 -5.85
CA ALA A 157 -11.19 -2.41 -5.58
C ALA A 157 -12.02 -3.55 -6.17
N GLU A 158 -13.14 -3.83 -5.51
CA GLU A 158 -14.16 -4.77 -6.00
C GLU A 158 -14.71 -4.32 -7.38
N PRO A 159 -15.04 -5.26 -8.28
CA PRO A 159 -15.48 -4.93 -9.64
C PRO A 159 -16.63 -3.92 -9.73
N GLU A 160 -17.57 -3.97 -8.77
CA GLU A 160 -18.74 -3.09 -8.70
C GLU A 160 -18.39 -1.64 -8.37
N ASN A 161 -17.25 -1.42 -7.69
CA ASN A 161 -16.78 -0.10 -7.26
C ASN A 161 -15.80 0.53 -8.27
N ARG A 162 -15.56 -0.14 -9.41
CA ARG A 162 -14.61 0.34 -10.43
C ARG A 162 -15.26 1.37 -11.35
N ASN A 163 -14.63 2.53 -11.49
CA ASN A 163 -15.08 3.53 -12.46
C ASN A 163 -14.48 3.25 -13.85
N GLN A 164 -15.15 2.37 -14.61
CA GLN A 164 -14.70 1.91 -15.93
C GLN A 164 -14.49 3.05 -16.95
N GLY A 165 -15.29 4.12 -16.89
CA GLY A 165 -15.16 5.27 -17.77
C GLY A 165 -13.88 6.07 -17.49
N VAL A 166 -13.60 6.33 -16.21
CA VAL A 166 -12.38 7.03 -15.78
C VAL A 166 -11.14 6.16 -16.02
N LEU A 167 -11.23 4.86 -15.76
CA LEU A 167 -10.12 3.92 -15.98
C LEU A 167 -9.60 3.93 -17.42
N LYS A 168 -10.49 3.90 -18.42
CA LYS A 168 -10.08 3.97 -19.83
C LYS A 168 -9.32 5.25 -20.13
N SER A 169 -9.82 6.39 -19.63
CA SER A 169 -9.17 7.69 -19.82
C SER A 169 -7.81 7.75 -19.13
N VAL A 170 -7.70 7.23 -17.91
CA VAL A 170 -6.43 7.22 -17.16
C VAL A 170 -5.40 6.31 -17.82
N LEU A 171 -5.79 5.11 -18.27
CA LEU A 171 -4.88 4.21 -19.00
C LEU A 171 -4.38 4.82 -20.30
N SER A 172 -5.25 5.50 -21.05
CA SER A 172 -4.83 6.26 -22.25
C SER A 172 -3.91 7.42 -21.89
N GLY A 173 -4.21 8.15 -20.81
CA GLY A 173 -3.34 9.24 -20.32
C GLY A 173 -1.95 8.73 -19.96
N ILE A 174 -1.84 7.60 -19.25
CA ILE A 174 -0.54 6.99 -18.95
C ILE A 174 0.18 6.62 -20.24
N ARG A 175 -0.51 6.00 -21.20
CA ARG A 175 0.06 5.64 -22.50
C ARG A 175 0.61 6.86 -23.23
N ASP A 176 -0.12 7.97 -23.24
CA ASP A 176 0.29 9.20 -23.90
C ASP A 176 1.51 9.80 -23.19
N SER A 177 1.51 9.86 -21.85
CA SER A 177 2.65 10.35 -21.06
C SER A 177 3.92 9.51 -21.27
N VAL A 178 3.81 8.17 -21.24
CA VAL A 178 4.97 7.27 -21.43
C VAL A 178 5.43 7.20 -22.88
N SER A 179 4.57 7.55 -23.86
CA SER A 179 4.94 7.57 -25.29
C SER A 179 6.05 8.54 -25.65
N THR A 180 6.29 9.53 -24.79
CA THR A 180 7.36 10.52 -24.94
C THR A 180 8.76 9.95 -24.69
N VAL A 181 8.85 8.77 -24.05
CA VAL A 181 10.10 8.15 -23.62
C VAL A 181 10.16 6.69 -24.07
N SER A 182 11.07 6.39 -25.00
CA SER A 182 11.17 5.08 -25.64
C SER A 182 11.30 3.90 -24.65
N SER A 183 12.11 4.06 -23.60
CA SER A 183 12.30 3.02 -22.57
C SER A 183 11.03 2.70 -21.78
N LEU A 184 10.12 3.67 -21.61
CA LEU A 184 8.85 3.47 -20.92
C LEU A 184 7.77 2.89 -21.83
N VAL A 185 7.84 3.14 -23.13
CA VAL A 185 6.95 2.51 -24.12
C VAL A 185 7.09 1.00 -24.09
N ASP A 186 8.32 0.48 -24.10
CA ASP A 186 8.59 -0.96 -24.08
C ASP A 186 8.08 -1.64 -22.79
N LEU A 187 8.14 -0.92 -21.66
CA LEU A 187 7.55 -1.39 -20.41
C LEU A 187 6.02 -1.36 -20.47
N TRP A 188 5.45 -0.26 -20.95
CA TRP A 188 4.00 -0.08 -21.02
C TRP A 188 3.32 -1.12 -21.90
N VAL A 189 3.89 -1.45 -23.06
CA VAL A 189 3.36 -2.47 -23.98
C VAL A 189 3.26 -3.86 -23.31
N LYS A 190 4.16 -4.17 -22.37
CA LYS A 190 4.13 -5.43 -21.61
C LYS A 190 3.12 -5.40 -20.48
N VAL A 191 2.94 -4.25 -19.84
CA VAL A 191 2.15 -4.08 -18.61
C VAL A 191 0.67 -3.79 -18.90
N GLU A 192 0.37 -3.01 -19.94
CA GLU A 192 -1.00 -2.60 -20.29
C GLU A 192 -1.97 -3.78 -20.44
N PRO A 193 -1.63 -4.91 -21.11
CA PRO A 193 -2.53 -6.04 -21.25
C PRO A 193 -2.92 -6.66 -19.90
N LEU A 194 -1.99 -6.70 -18.94
CA LEU A 194 -2.23 -7.25 -17.60
C LEU A 194 -3.21 -6.37 -16.82
N PHE A 195 -3.05 -5.04 -16.91
CA PHE A 195 -3.98 -4.10 -16.29
C PHE A 195 -5.37 -4.18 -16.91
N ARG A 196 -5.48 -4.24 -18.24
CA ARG A 196 -6.79 -4.39 -18.91
C ARG A 196 -7.46 -5.71 -18.54
N GLY A 197 -6.70 -6.80 -18.50
CA GLY A 197 -7.21 -8.12 -18.12
C GLY A 197 -7.82 -8.15 -16.73
N VAL A 198 -7.12 -7.60 -15.72
CA VAL A 198 -7.63 -7.60 -14.33
C VAL A 198 -8.78 -6.62 -14.12
N LEU A 199 -8.82 -5.52 -14.90
CA LEU A 199 -9.86 -4.49 -14.82
C LEU A 199 -11.13 -4.84 -15.61
N GLY A 200 -11.07 -5.84 -16.49
CA GLY A 200 -12.19 -6.24 -17.36
C GLY A 200 -12.43 -5.27 -18.53
N LEU A 201 -11.34 -4.73 -19.09
CA LEU A 201 -11.33 -3.68 -20.12
C LEU A 201 -10.91 -4.15 -21.51
#